data_AF-A0A485AHX9-F1
#
_entry.id   AF-A0A485AHX9-F1
#
_cell.length_a   1.000
_cell.length_b   1.000
_cell.length_c   1.000
_cell.angle_alpha   90.00
_cell.angle_beta   90.00
_cell.angle_gamma   90.00
#
_symmetry.space_group_name_H-M   'P 1'
#
loop_
_entity.id
_entity.type
_entity.pdbx_description
1 polymer ?
#
loop_
_entity_poly.entity_id
_entity_poly.type
_entity_poly.pdbx_seq_one_letter_code
_entity_poly.pdbx_strand_id
1 'polypeptide(L)'
;MRALRRHMGGDIDNFPRDVAELVDWFDARDPNPQVRPVPGYGEKIPVWLLGSSLYGAQLAAQLGLPFAFASHFAPDMLFQALHLYRTHFKPSARLEKPYAMVCINIIAADSNRDAEFLFTSMQQAFTKTAPW
;
A
#
# COMPACT_ATOMS: atom_id res chain seq x y z
N MET A 1 -3.41 27.88 1.82
CA MET A 1 -2.23 27.06 2.18
C MET A 1 -2.69 25.76 2.83
N ARG A 2 -2.80 24.67 2.06
CA ARG A 2 -3.21 23.33 2.53
C ARG A 2 -2.13 22.25 2.32
N ALA A 3 -1.02 22.61 1.65
CA ALA A 3 0.03 21.68 1.22
C ALA A 3 0.91 21.13 2.36
N LEU A 4 0.91 21.77 3.53
CA LEU A 4 1.60 21.28 4.72
C LEU A 4 0.55 20.96 5.79
N ARG A 5 0.13 19.69 5.87
CA ARG A 5 -0.66 19.19 7.01
C ARG A 5 0.25 19.21 8.23
N ARG A 6 0.20 20.31 8.97
CA ARG A 6 0.94 20.51 10.23
C ARG A 6 0.40 19.66 11.39
N HIS A 7 -0.73 18.99 11.22
CA HIS A 7 -1.27 18.05 12.19
C HIS A 7 -1.25 16.62 11.62
N MET A 8 -0.37 15.78 12.17
CA MET A 8 -0.32 14.34 11.95
C MET A 8 -1.48 13.58 12.61
N GLY A 9 -2.37 14.27 13.34
CA GLY A 9 -3.60 13.72 13.90
C GLY A 9 -4.75 13.70 12.90
N GLY A 10 -4.49 13.24 11.67
CA GLY A 10 -5.53 13.04 10.67
C GLY A 10 -6.45 11.89 11.10
N ASP A 11 -7.73 12.18 11.25
CA ASP A 11 -8.75 11.15 11.50
C ASP A 11 -8.68 10.08 10.39
N ILE A 12 -8.78 8.80 10.75
CA ILE A 12 -8.69 7.66 9.81
C ILE A 12 -9.71 7.81 8.68
N ASP A 13 -10.84 8.44 8.98
CA ASP A 13 -11.93 8.73 8.05
C ASP A 13 -11.52 9.69 6.90
N ASN A 14 -10.44 10.46 7.06
CA ASN A 14 -9.95 11.35 6.00
C ASN A 14 -9.11 10.62 4.96
N PHE A 15 -8.55 9.45 5.27
CA PHE A 15 -7.59 8.77 4.41
C PHE A 15 -8.11 8.52 2.97
N PRO A 16 -9.36 8.09 2.74
CA PRO A 16 -9.90 7.95 1.37
C PRO A 16 -9.89 9.26 0.59
N ARG A 17 -10.22 10.38 1.26
CA ARG A 17 -10.22 11.71 0.65
C ARG A 17 -8.80 12.13 0.29
N ASP A 18 -7.83 11.80 1.13
CA ASP A 18 -6.42 12.13 0.92
C ASP A 18 -5.84 11.39 -0.29
N VAL A 19 -6.19 10.10 -0.43
CA VAL A 19 -5.77 9.30 -1.58
C VAL A 19 -6.40 9.85 -2.86
N ALA A 20 -7.69 10.20 -2.84
CA ALA A 20 -8.36 10.79 -3.99
C ALA A 20 -7.74 12.14 -4.38
N GLU A 21 -7.51 13.03 -3.41
CA GLU A 21 -6.86 14.33 -3.63
C GLU A 21 -5.46 14.17 -4.25
N LEU A 22 -4.67 13.21 -3.75
CA LEU A 22 -3.34 12.91 -4.29
C LEU A 22 -3.41 12.39 -5.73
N VAL A 23 -4.32 11.46 -6.01
CA VAL A 23 -4.54 10.91 -7.36
C VAL A 23 -4.95 12.02 -8.32
N ASP A 24 -5.85 12.90 -7.89
CA ASP A 24 -6.30 14.06 -8.67
C ASP A 24 -5.14 15.01 -9.00
N TRP A 25 -4.20 15.26 -8.07
CA TRP A 25 -3.03 16.08 -8.37
C TRP A 25 -2.12 15.48 -9.44
N PHE A 26 -2.00 14.15 -9.48
CA PHE A 26 -1.22 13.46 -10.52
C PHE A 26 -1.97 13.31 -11.84
N ASP A 27 -3.31 13.31 -11.83
CA ASP A 27 -4.14 13.31 -13.04
C ASP A 27 -4.44 14.72 -13.58
N ALA A 28 -4.14 15.76 -12.80
CA ALA A 28 -4.42 17.15 -13.15
C ALA A 28 -3.74 17.55 -14.46
N ARG A 29 -4.57 18.02 -15.41
CA ARG A 29 -4.14 18.57 -16.71
C ARG A 29 -4.26 20.08 -16.79
N ASP A 30 -4.68 20.73 -15.70
CA ASP A 30 -4.82 22.19 -15.64
C ASP A 30 -3.45 22.85 -15.81
N PRO A 31 -3.23 23.73 -16.81
CA PRO A 31 -1.96 24.42 -17.03
C PRO A 31 -1.48 25.28 -15.85
N ASN A 32 -2.35 25.64 -14.91
CA ASN A 32 -1.99 26.40 -13.71
C ASN A 32 -2.65 25.83 -12.43
N PRO A 33 -2.24 24.63 -11.98
CA PRO A 33 -2.89 23.98 -10.86
C PRO A 33 -2.55 24.67 -9.54
N GLN A 34 -3.49 24.67 -8.59
CA GLN A 34 -3.27 25.19 -7.23
C GLN A 34 -2.13 24.47 -6.50
N VAL A 35 -1.94 23.17 -6.80
CA VAL A 35 -0.84 22.34 -6.31
C VAL A 35 -0.21 21.64 -7.51
N ARG A 36 1.10 21.80 -7.69
CA ARG A 36 1.86 21.20 -8.80
C ARG A 36 2.79 20.10 -8.26
N PRO A 37 2.59 18.82 -8.62
CA PRO A 37 3.54 17.77 -8.28
C PRO A 37 4.86 17.99 -9.04
N VAL A 38 5.96 18.15 -8.31
CA VAL A 38 7.31 18.32 -8.89
C VAL A 38 8.27 17.36 -8.16
N PRO A 39 8.94 16.42 -8.86
CA PRO A 39 8.79 16.10 -10.30
C PRO A 39 7.44 15.38 -10.60
N GLY A 40 7.09 15.26 -11.89
CA GLY A 40 5.97 14.41 -12.32
C GLY A 40 4.69 15.12 -12.77
N TYR A 41 4.66 16.45 -12.82
CA TYR A 41 3.51 17.16 -13.42
C TYR A 41 3.35 16.82 -14.90
N GLY A 42 2.16 16.36 -15.28
CA GLY A 42 1.84 15.90 -16.64
C GLY A 42 2.28 14.45 -16.92
N GLU A 43 3.00 13.81 -15.99
CA GLU A 43 3.45 12.43 -16.13
C GLU A 43 2.42 11.44 -15.57
N LYS A 44 2.33 10.27 -16.20
CA LYS A 44 1.45 9.18 -15.75
C LYS A 44 2.14 8.36 -14.66
N ILE A 45 2.34 8.96 -13.48
CA ILE A 45 2.95 8.26 -12.35
C ILE A 45 2.02 7.14 -11.84
N PRO A 46 2.49 5.87 -11.78
CA PRO A 46 1.70 4.78 -11.22
C PRO A 46 1.49 4.97 -9.72
N VAL A 47 0.24 4.91 -9.28
CA VAL A 47 -0.14 5.00 -7.85
C VAL A 47 -0.55 3.61 -7.37
N TRP A 48 0.03 3.18 -6.25
CA TRP A 48 -0.29 1.92 -5.59
C TRP A 48 -0.85 2.19 -4.19
N LEU A 49 -1.89 1.46 -3.80
CA LEU A 49 -2.35 1.46 -2.42
C LEU A 49 -1.73 0.28 -1.67
N LEU A 50 -0.94 0.56 -0.64
CA LEU A 50 -0.40 -0.45 0.27
C LEU A 50 -1.28 -0.53 1.51
N GLY A 51 -1.71 -1.75 1.88
CA GLY A 51 -2.53 -1.97 3.08
C GLY A 51 -2.20 -3.28 3.80
N SER A 52 -2.50 -3.31 5.09
CA SER A 52 -2.38 -4.48 5.98
C SER A 52 -3.72 -4.87 6.61
N SER A 53 -4.84 -4.36 6.08
CA SER A 53 -6.20 -4.59 6.57
C SER A 53 -7.19 -4.77 5.43
N LEU A 54 -8.38 -5.29 5.75
CA LEU A 54 -9.48 -5.44 4.79
C LEU A 54 -9.99 -4.09 4.28
N TYR A 55 -9.89 -3.04 5.12
CA TYR A 55 -10.27 -1.68 4.75
C TYR A 55 -9.43 -1.17 3.57
N GLY A 56 -8.11 -1.35 3.62
CA GLY A 56 -7.22 -0.96 2.52
C GLY A 56 -7.55 -1.71 1.21
N ALA A 57 -7.90 -3.00 1.31
CA ALA A 57 -8.31 -3.79 0.16
C ALA A 57 -9.61 -3.26 -0.48
N GLN A 58 -10.61 -2.90 0.34
CA GLN A 58 -11.86 -2.30 -0.12
C GLN A 58 -11.63 -0.92 -0.76
N LEU A 59 -10.80 -0.08 -0.15
CA LEU A 59 -10.49 1.25 -0.69
C LEU A 59 -9.79 1.16 -2.06
N ALA A 60 -8.77 0.30 -2.19
CA ALA A 60 -8.10 0.07 -3.48
C ALA A 60 -9.07 -0.40 -4.56
N ALA A 61 -9.99 -1.30 -4.19
CA ALA A 61 -11.00 -1.82 -5.10
C ALA A 61 -11.97 -0.74 -5.58
N GLN A 62 -12.44 0.11 -4.66
CA GLN A 62 -13.38 1.20 -4.97
C GLN A 62 -12.75 2.28 -5.84
N LEU A 63 -11.47 2.61 -5.62
CA LEU A 63 -10.73 3.59 -6.41
C LEU A 63 -10.16 3.01 -7.72
N GLY A 64 -10.26 1.70 -7.93
CA GLY A 64 -9.70 1.02 -9.09
C GLY A 64 -8.18 1.18 -9.20
N LEU A 65 -7.49 1.07 -8.07
CA LEU A 65 -6.03 1.19 -7.98
C LEU A 65 -5.36 -0.20 -7.87
N PRO A 66 -4.10 -0.33 -8.33
CA PRO A 66 -3.24 -1.46 -7.95
C PRO A 66 -3.12 -1.58 -6.42
N PHE A 67 -3.17 -2.81 -5.91
CA PHE A 67 -3.14 -3.07 -4.47
C PHE A 67 -1.94 -3.90 -4.05
N ALA A 68 -1.19 -3.44 -3.04
CA ALA A 68 -0.17 -4.23 -2.38
C ALA A 68 -0.64 -4.62 -0.97
N PHE A 69 -0.63 -5.91 -0.63
CA PHE A 69 -1.00 -6.38 0.70
C PHE A 69 0.23 -6.77 1.52
N ALA A 70 0.41 -6.15 2.68
CA ALA A 70 1.52 -6.41 3.60
C ALA A 70 1.30 -7.67 4.45
N SER A 71 1.34 -8.85 3.82
CA SER A 71 1.09 -10.13 4.50
C SER A 71 2.11 -10.47 5.58
N HIS A 72 3.31 -9.91 5.52
CA HIS A 72 4.29 -10.09 6.60
C HIS A 72 3.85 -9.45 7.94
N PHE A 73 2.92 -8.50 7.93
CA PHE A 73 2.31 -7.94 9.15
C PHE A 73 0.98 -8.59 9.52
N ALA A 74 0.20 -9.02 8.52
CA ALA A 74 -1.13 -9.58 8.70
C ALA A 74 -1.34 -10.85 7.86
N PRO A 75 -0.60 -11.94 8.13
CA PRO A 75 -0.58 -13.12 7.26
C PRO A 75 -1.96 -13.77 7.12
N ASP A 76 -2.72 -13.85 8.22
CA ASP A 76 -4.04 -14.49 8.27
C ASP A 76 -5.08 -13.78 7.40
N MET A 77 -4.89 -12.49 7.13
CA MET A 77 -5.83 -11.67 6.35
C MET A 77 -5.55 -11.68 4.85
N LEU A 78 -4.43 -12.24 4.39
CA LEU A 78 -3.98 -12.15 3.00
C LEU A 78 -5.05 -12.58 1.99
N PHE A 79 -5.54 -13.82 2.11
CA PHE A 79 -6.47 -14.37 1.13
C PHE A 79 -7.83 -13.65 1.16
N GLN A 80 -8.30 -13.27 2.35
CA GLN A 80 -9.54 -12.51 2.49
C GLN A 80 -9.41 -11.11 1.87
N ALA A 81 -8.28 -10.43 2.07
CA ALA A 81 -8.02 -9.12 1.48
C ALA A 81 -7.94 -9.20 -0.06
N LEU A 82 -7.24 -10.19 -0.60
CA LEU A 82 -7.17 -10.40 -2.06
C LEU A 82 -8.53 -10.74 -2.66
N HIS A 83 -9.32 -11.57 -1.97
CA HIS A 83 -10.67 -11.90 -2.38
C HIS A 83 -11.55 -10.64 -2.41
N LEU A 84 -11.57 -9.87 -1.32
CA LEU A 84 -12.33 -8.62 -1.25
C LEU A 84 -11.93 -7.63 -2.35
N TYR A 85 -10.62 -7.43 -2.55
CA TYR A 85 -10.09 -6.53 -3.58
C TYR A 85 -10.58 -6.93 -4.98
N ARG A 86 -10.41 -8.21 -5.35
CA ARG A 86 -10.78 -8.72 -6.67
C ARG A 86 -12.29 -8.71 -6.92
N THR A 87 -13.08 -9.10 -5.93
CA THR A 87 -14.55 -9.19 -6.05
C THR A 87 -15.21 -7.81 -6.15
N HIS A 88 -14.66 -6.79 -5.47
CA HIS A 88 -15.25 -5.45 -5.45
C HIS A 88 -14.54 -4.45 -6.36
N PHE A 89 -13.59 -4.92 -7.17
CA PHE A 89 -12.79 -4.06 -8.03
C PHE A 89 -13.66 -3.29 -9.03
N LYS A 90 -13.51 -1.97 -9.04
CA LYS A 90 -14.12 -1.10 -10.05
C LYS A 90 -13.02 -0.60 -10.99
N PRO A 91 -13.11 -0.89 -12.30
CA PRO A 91 -12.17 -0.33 -13.27
C PRO A 91 -12.12 1.21 -13.21
N SER A 92 -10.93 1.76 -13.41
CA SER A 92 -10.68 3.20 -13.40
C SER A 92 -9.89 3.63 -14.65
N ALA A 93 -9.69 4.94 -14.82
CA ALA A 93 -8.82 5.46 -15.88
C ALA A 93 -7.36 4.96 -15.78
N ARG A 94 -6.96 4.43 -14.61
CA ARG A 94 -5.59 3.95 -14.33
C ARG A 94 -5.45 2.44 -14.48
N LEU A 95 -6.53 1.67 -14.29
CA LEU A 95 -6.45 0.22 -14.25
C LEU A 95 -7.78 -0.45 -14.68
N GLU A 96 -7.72 -1.29 -15.72
CA GLU A 96 -8.90 -1.96 -16.29
C GLU A 96 -9.33 -3.24 -15.55
N LYS A 97 -8.38 -3.93 -14.89
CA LYS A 97 -8.59 -5.21 -14.21
C LYS A 97 -7.81 -5.22 -12.90
N PRO A 98 -8.28 -5.94 -11.86
CA PRO A 98 -7.61 -5.95 -10.56
C PRO A 98 -6.16 -6.43 -10.71
N TYR A 99 -5.23 -5.67 -10.13
CA TYR A 99 -3.80 -5.99 -10.14
C TYR A 99 -3.25 -5.90 -8.72
N ALA A 100 -2.73 -7.02 -8.22
CA ALA A 100 -2.35 -7.15 -6.83
C ALA A 100 -0.91 -7.63 -6.66
N MET A 101 -0.26 -7.14 -5.61
CA MET A 101 1.04 -7.57 -5.12
C MET A 101 0.92 -8.06 -3.68
N VAL A 102 1.71 -9.06 -3.30
CA VAL A 102 1.79 -9.56 -1.93
C VAL A 102 3.19 -9.30 -1.40
N CYS A 103 3.30 -8.62 -0.26
CA CYS A 103 4.58 -8.34 0.38
C CYS A 103 4.89 -9.42 1.42
N ILE A 104 5.78 -10.34 1.07
CA ILE A 104 6.25 -11.44 1.93
C ILE A 104 7.69 -11.19 2.39
N ASN A 105 8.03 -11.70 3.58
CA ASN A 105 9.42 -11.80 4.02
C ASN A 105 10.04 -13.04 3.38
N ILE A 106 11.23 -12.88 2.81
CA ILE A 106 12.00 -13.97 2.21
C ILE A 106 13.41 -13.92 2.77
N ILE A 107 13.94 -15.08 3.16
CA ILE A 107 15.35 -15.27 3.45
C ILE A 107 15.88 -16.24 2.40
N ALA A 108 16.82 -15.76 1.59
CA ALA A 108 17.43 -16.53 0.52
C ALA A 108 18.94 -16.68 0.80
N ALA A 109 19.46 -17.86 0.54
CA ALA A 109 20.87 -18.19 0.64
C ALA A 109 21.21 -19.30 -0.37
N ASP A 110 22.50 -19.58 -0.55
CA ASP A 110 22.99 -20.59 -1.50
C ASP A 110 22.60 -22.03 -1.09
N SER A 111 22.23 -22.25 0.18
CA SER A 111 21.72 -23.53 0.67
C SER A 111 20.62 -23.35 1.71
N ASN A 112 19.76 -24.36 1.87
CA ASN A 112 18.72 -24.36 2.90
C ASN A 112 19.30 -24.21 4.32
N ARG A 113 20.44 -24.87 4.58
CA ARG A 113 21.16 -24.77 5.86
C ARG A 113 21.54 -23.32 6.17
N ASP A 114 22.06 -22.61 5.18
CA ASP A 114 22.47 -21.22 5.35
C ASP A 114 21.27 -20.30 5.52
N ALA A 115 20.17 -20.55 4.79
CA ALA A 115 18.93 -19.79 4.96
C ALA A 115 18.31 -20.01 6.35
N GLU A 116 18.28 -21.26 6.84
CA GLU A 116 17.85 -21.60 8.21
C GLU A 116 18.73 -20.93 9.27
N PHE A 117 20.06 -20.93 9.07
CA PHE A 117 20.98 -20.23 9.95
C PHE A 117 20.74 -18.72 9.96
N LEU A 118 20.55 -18.08 8.81
CA LEU A 118 20.24 -16.64 8.72
C LEU A 118 18.88 -16.32 9.37
N PHE A 119 17.89 -17.20 9.23
CA PHE A 119 16.58 -17.04 9.86
C PHE A 119 16.63 -17.00 11.38
N THR A 120 17.64 -17.62 12.00
CA THR A 120 17.80 -17.57 13.46
C THR A 120 17.89 -16.14 13.99
N SER A 121 18.39 -15.17 13.22
CA SER A 121 18.44 -13.77 13.64
C SER A 121 17.04 -13.18 13.89
N MET A 122 16.08 -13.49 13.01
CA MET A 122 14.68 -13.08 13.18
C MET A 122 14.05 -13.79 14.38
N GLN A 123 14.30 -15.08 14.55
CA GLN A 123 13.79 -15.86 15.69
C GLN A 123 14.30 -15.31 17.03
N GLN A 124 15.59 -14.94 17.11
CA GLN A 124 16.20 -14.36 18.30
C GLN A 124 15.63 -12.98 18.64
N ALA A 125 15.25 -12.18 17.64
CA ALA A 125 14.59 -10.90 17.88
C ALA A 125 13.25 -11.09 18.62
N PHE A 126 12.47 -12.11 18.27
CA PHE A 126 11.20 -12.40 18.93
C PHE A 126 11.35 -12.96 20.35
N THR A 127 12.39 -13.77 20.61
CA THR A 127 12.60 -14.35 21.95
C THR A 127 13.14 -13.33 22.95
N LYS A 128 13.91 -12.32 22.50
CA LYS A 128 14.48 -11.27 23.37
C LYS A 128 13.48 -10.17 23.75
N THR A 129 12.32 -10.10 23.10
CA THR A 129 11.27 -9.09 23.37
C THR A 129 10.20 -9.52 24.38
N ALA A 130 10.31 -10.70 25.01
CA ALA A 130 9.45 -11.04 26.14
C ALA A 130 9.91 -10.27 27.39
N PRO A 131 9.08 -9.38 27.98
CA PRO A 131 9.43 -8.76 29.25
C PRO A 131 9.39 -9.82 30.35
N TRP A 132 10.47 -9.94 31.10
CA TRP A 132 10.41 -10.44 32.47
C TRP A 132 9.86 -9.32 33.35
#